data_AF-I3I6G7-F1
#
_entry.id   AF-I3I6G7-F1
#
_cell.length_a   1.000
_cell.length_b   1.000
_cell.length_c   1.000
_cell.angle_alpha   90.00
_cell.angle_beta   90.00
_cell.angle_gamma   90.00
#
_symmetry.space_group_name_H-M   'P 1'
#
loop_
_entity.id
_entity.type
_entity.pdbx_description
1 polymer ?
#
loop_
_entity_poly.entity_id
_entity_poly.type
_entity_poly.pdbx_seq_one_letter_code
_entity_poly.pdbx_strand_id
1 'polypeptide(L)'
;MQQPPHKRLIDPDELFASREIRFQDRRESQYPLLMRLCADFNFSVLQLQRKLFSHLSRKTVPGALEFVLATRDESTNFWYSLSPGVADLKALNDYAKHYEVDILHLQLFGEETDQNQVGDAYY
;
A
#
# COMPACT_ATOMS: atom_id res chain seq x y z
N MET A 1 -3.05 14.79 -10.48
CA MET A 1 -3.52 13.49 -11.03
C MET A 1 -3.09 12.43 -10.03
N GLN A 2 -4.04 11.70 -9.44
CA GLN A 2 -3.69 10.56 -8.58
C GLN A 2 -3.19 9.42 -9.49
N GLN A 3 -2.17 8.69 -9.05
CA GLN A 3 -1.62 7.57 -9.81
C GLN A 3 -2.53 6.36 -9.66
N PRO A 4 -2.75 5.56 -10.73
CA PRO A 4 -3.50 4.33 -10.63
C PRO A 4 -2.83 3.35 -9.65
N PRO A 5 -3.60 2.45 -9.01
CA PRO A 5 -3.06 1.43 -8.15
C PRO A 5 -2.02 0.58 -8.87
N HIS A 6 -0.94 0.25 -8.18
CA HIS A 6 0.13 -0.62 -8.66
C HIS A 6 0.75 -1.34 -7.47
N LYS A 7 1.16 -2.59 -7.65
CA LYS A 7 1.70 -3.40 -6.57
C LYS A 7 3.18 -3.12 -6.40
N ARG A 8 3.54 -2.37 -5.36
CA ARG A 8 4.92 -1.99 -5.08
C ARG A 8 5.45 -2.64 -3.82
N LEU A 9 6.58 -3.34 -3.92
CA LEU A 9 7.28 -3.88 -2.75
C LEU A 9 7.66 -2.74 -1.78
N ILE A 10 7.27 -2.89 -0.51
CA ILE A 10 7.66 -1.97 0.56
C ILE A 10 9.06 -2.37 1.03
N ASP A 11 9.96 -1.40 1.10
CA ASP A 11 11.30 -1.62 1.64
C ASP A 11 11.21 -2.09 3.10
N PRO A 12 11.83 -3.22 3.48
CA PRO A 12 11.88 -3.68 4.86
C PRO A 12 12.36 -2.62 5.87
N ASP A 13 13.22 -1.68 5.46
CA ASP A 13 13.68 -0.59 6.32
C ASP A 13 12.58 0.41 6.67
N GLU A 14 11.56 0.57 5.79
CA GLU A 14 10.38 1.40 6.05
C GLU A 14 9.40 0.71 7.01
N LEU A 15 9.40 -0.63 7.03
CA LEU A 15 8.53 -1.41 7.93
C LEU A 15 8.97 -1.33 9.39
N PHE A 16 10.25 -1.05 9.67
CA PHE A 16 10.80 -1.07 11.03
C PHE A 16 10.14 -0.07 11.99
N ALA A 17 9.65 1.06 11.48
CA ALA A 17 8.91 2.07 12.22
C ALA A 17 7.42 2.11 11.83
N SER A 18 6.94 1.09 11.11
CA SER A 18 5.57 1.05 10.62
C SER A 18 4.60 0.59 11.69
N ARG A 19 3.34 1.01 11.55
CA ARG A 19 2.23 0.56 12.37
C ARG A 19 1.07 0.12 11.49
N GLU A 20 0.56 -1.08 11.75
CA GLU A 20 -0.71 -1.51 11.19
C GLU A 20 -1.87 -0.82 11.93
N ILE A 21 -2.76 -0.19 11.17
CA ILE A 21 -3.99 0.41 11.69
C ILE A 21 -5.05 -0.67 11.72
N ARG A 22 -5.42 -1.07 12.94
CA ARG A 22 -6.50 -2.03 13.16
C ARG A 22 -7.81 -1.29 13.36
N PHE A 23 -8.84 -1.74 12.66
CA PHE A 23 -10.20 -1.30 12.87
C PHE A 23 -10.89 -2.29 13.85
N GLN A 24 -10.81 -2.06 15.18
CA GLN A 24 -11.45 -2.86 16.24
C GLN A 24 -12.62 -2.21 17.05
N ASP A 25 -12.88 -0.90 16.98
CA ASP A 25 -13.77 -0.14 17.87
C ASP A 25 -14.82 0.77 17.16
N ARG A 26 -15.96 1.04 17.82
CA ARG A 26 -17.18 1.64 17.22
C ARG A 26 -17.00 3.02 16.54
N ARG A 27 -15.94 3.77 16.85
CA ARG A 27 -15.59 5.07 16.21
C ARG A 27 -14.98 4.92 14.81
N GLU A 28 -14.59 3.72 14.43
CA GLU A 28 -13.92 3.39 13.17
C GLU A 28 -14.88 3.17 12.00
N SER A 29 -16.17 3.30 12.27
CA SER A 29 -17.24 3.37 11.27
C SER A 29 -17.15 4.62 10.37
N GLN A 30 -16.14 5.49 10.55
CA GLN A 30 -15.90 6.64 9.66
C GLN A 30 -15.41 6.23 8.26
N TYR A 31 -14.76 5.08 8.10
CA TYR A 31 -14.23 4.60 6.82
C TYR A 31 -14.69 3.17 6.50
N PRO A 32 -15.99 2.95 6.25
CA PRO A 32 -16.55 1.62 6.06
C PRO A 32 -15.96 0.89 4.85
N LEU A 33 -15.52 1.62 3.83
CA LEU A 33 -14.85 1.01 2.67
C LEU A 33 -13.51 0.39 3.06
N LEU A 34 -12.63 1.15 3.73
CA LEU A 34 -11.33 0.64 4.16
C LEU A 34 -11.48 -0.55 5.10
N MET A 35 -12.47 -0.52 6.00
CA MET A 35 -12.79 -1.63 6.88
C MET A 35 -13.16 -2.90 6.10
N ARG A 36 -14.07 -2.78 5.11
CA ARG A 36 -14.46 -3.91 4.24
C ARG A 36 -13.30 -4.43 3.43
N LEU A 37 -12.52 -3.53 2.82
CA LEU A 37 -11.31 -3.91 2.09
C LEU A 37 -10.35 -4.72 2.97
N CYS A 38 -10.11 -4.29 4.20
CA CYS A 38 -9.23 -5.02 5.12
C CYS A 38 -9.81 -6.37 5.55
N ALA A 39 -11.10 -6.43 5.86
CA ALA A 39 -11.75 -7.64 6.36
C ALA A 39 -11.99 -8.70 5.28
N ASP A 40 -12.42 -8.27 4.09
CA ASP A 40 -12.91 -9.17 3.03
C ASP A 40 -11.77 -9.61 2.08
N PHE A 41 -10.74 -8.78 1.90
CA PHE A 41 -9.70 -9.00 0.88
C PHE A 41 -8.27 -9.09 1.43
N ASN A 42 -8.11 -9.23 2.74
CA ASN A 42 -6.82 -9.35 3.43
C ASN A 42 -5.87 -8.16 3.13
N PHE A 43 -6.45 -6.96 3.06
CA PHE A 43 -5.66 -5.74 3.06
C PHE A 43 -5.38 -5.27 4.49
N SER A 44 -4.30 -4.52 4.64
CA SER A 44 -3.99 -3.79 5.87
C SER A 44 -3.71 -2.33 5.53
N VAL A 45 -4.17 -1.44 6.39
CA VAL A 45 -3.73 -0.04 6.33
C VAL A 45 -2.46 0.09 7.17
N LEU A 46 -1.36 0.49 6.52
CA LEU A 46 -0.10 0.72 7.19
C LEU A 46 0.16 2.21 7.32
N GLN A 47 0.60 2.63 8.50
CA GLN A 47 1.22 3.91 8.74
C GLN A 47 2.74 3.73 8.64
N LEU A 48 3.35 4.35 7.63
CA LEU A 48 4.77 4.28 7.34
C LEU A 48 5.45 5.60 7.74
N GLN A 49 6.71 5.51 8.17
CA GLN A 49 7.57 6.67 8.37
C GLN A 49 8.83 6.52 7.53
N ARG A 50 8.80 7.10 6.32
CA ARG A 50 9.92 7.00 5.40
C ARG A 50 11.10 7.83 5.86
N LYS A 51 12.29 7.36 5.52
CA LYS A 51 13.55 8.03 5.80
C LYS A 51 13.87 9.00 4.66
N LEU A 52 14.11 10.27 4.99
CA LEU A 52 14.49 11.30 4.02
C LEU A 52 15.93 11.72 4.26
N PHE A 53 16.69 11.92 3.18
CA PHE A 53 18.04 12.47 3.30
C PHE A 53 17.96 13.99 3.49
N SER A 54 18.39 14.49 4.64
CA SER A 54 18.47 15.92 4.89
C SER A 54 19.79 16.47 4.36
N HIS A 55 19.72 17.34 3.35
CA HIS A 55 20.90 18.05 2.84
C HIS A 55 21.50 19.03 3.86
N LEU A 56 20.70 19.51 4.82
CA LEU A 56 21.15 20.44 5.87
C LEU A 56 22.01 19.72 6.92
N SER A 57 21.55 18.58 7.43
CA SER A 57 22.27 17.83 8.47
C SER A 57 23.19 16.74 7.91
N ARG A 58 23.16 16.51 6.59
CA ARG A 58 23.84 15.40 5.86
C ARG A 58 23.56 14.04 6.50
N LYS A 59 22.35 13.87 7.02
CA LYS A 59 21.90 12.66 7.70
C LYS A 59 20.51 12.28 7.25
N THR A 60 20.22 10.99 7.34
CA THR A 60 18.89 10.46 7.15
C THR A 60 18.03 10.80 8.36
N VAL A 61 16.92 11.49 8.14
CA VAL A 61 15.96 11.90 9.16
C VAL A 61 14.61 11.25 8.90
N PRO A 62 13.79 11.01 9.94
CA PRO A 62 12.42 10.55 9.75
C PRO A 62 11.61 11.60 8.98
N GLY A 63 10.93 11.16 7.93
CA GLY A 63 10.02 11.97 7.14
C GLY A 63 8.63 12.09 7.77
N ALA A 64 7.71 12.66 6.99
CA ALA A 64 6.30 12.72 7.35
C ALA A 64 5.70 11.31 7.45
N LEU A 65 4.69 11.17 8.30
CA LEU A 65 3.90 9.95 8.40
C LEU A 65 3.00 9.85 7.16
N GLU A 66 2.99 8.67 6.55
CA GLU A 66 2.18 8.35 5.38
C GLU A 66 1.31 7.13 5.67
N PHE A 67 0.10 7.13 5.16
CA PHE A 67 -0.81 5.99 5.20
C PHE A 67 -0.87 5.35 3.83
N VAL A 68 -0.81 4.02 3.80
CA VAL A 68 -0.94 3.22 2.58
C VAL A 68 -1.91 2.07 2.79
N LEU A 69 -2.59 1.67 1.71
CA LEU A 69 -3.26 0.39 1.62
C LEU A 69 -2.24 -0.63 1.14
N ALA A 70 -2.04 -1.69 1.92
CA ALA A 70 -1.05 -2.71 1.65
C ALA A 70 -1.66 -4.11 1.73
N THR A 71 -0.98 -5.08 1.13
CA THR A 71 -1.25 -6.51 1.29
C THR A 71 0.04 -7.23 1.66
N ARG A 72 -0.08 -8.34 2.38
CA ARG A 72 1.04 -9.19 2.75
C ARG A 72 0.98 -10.47 1.95
N ASP A 73 2.08 -10.80 1.28
CA ASP A 73 2.25 -12.11 0.68
C ASP A 73 2.62 -13.12 1.76
N GLU A 74 1.78 -14.11 1.98
CA GLU A 74 1.97 -15.15 2.99
C GLU A 74 3.13 -16.10 2.66
N SER A 75 3.46 -16.26 1.37
CA SER A 75 4.53 -17.17 0.93
C SER A 75 5.92 -16.57 1.15
N THR A 76 6.10 -15.30 0.80
CA THR A 76 7.38 -14.58 0.89
C THR A 76 7.53 -13.75 2.15
N ASN A 77 6.43 -13.55 2.90
CA ASN A 77 6.33 -12.62 4.03
C ASN A 77 6.61 -11.15 3.68
N PHE A 78 6.60 -10.80 2.40
CA PHE A 78 6.79 -9.42 1.96
C PHE A 78 5.50 -8.61 1.99
N TRP A 79 5.66 -7.31 2.22
CA TRP A 79 4.58 -6.33 2.17
C TRP A 79 4.61 -5.57 0.85
N TYR A 80 3.43 -5.43 0.25
CA TYR A 80 3.24 -4.69 -0.98
C TYR A 80 2.25 -3.56 -0.76
N SER A 81 2.62 -2.35 -1.14
CA SER A 81 1.72 -1.20 -1.21
C SER A 81 0.90 -1.28 -2.49
N LEU A 82 -0.39 -0.98 -2.40
CA LEU A 82 -1.32 -0.89 -3.54
C LEU A 82 -1.80 0.55 -3.78
N SER A 83 -1.59 1.43 -2.80
CA SER A 83 -1.85 2.86 -2.92
C SER A 83 -0.54 3.66 -2.84
N PRO A 84 -0.53 4.93 -3.29
CA PRO A 84 0.49 5.87 -2.89
C PRO A 84 0.40 6.15 -1.38
N GLY A 85 1.51 6.67 -0.82
CA GLY A 85 1.53 7.22 0.53
C GLY A 85 0.74 8.52 0.59
N VAL A 86 -0.21 8.61 1.51
CA VAL A 86 -1.05 9.81 1.70
C VAL A 86 -1.00 10.30 3.15
N ALA A 87 -1.31 11.58 3.36
CA ALA A 87 -1.09 12.23 4.66
C ALA A 87 -2.05 11.75 5.77
N ASP A 88 -3.26 11.32 5.43
CA ASP A 88 -4.29 10.91 6.39
C ASP A 88 -5.20 9.80 5.85
N LEU A 89 -5.95 9.18 6.77
CA LEU A 89 -6.88 8.09 6.47
C LEU A 89 -8.06 8.53 5.57
N LYS A 90 -8.45 9.81 5.61
CA LYS A 90 -9.53 10.31 4.77
C LYS A 90 -9.09 10.32 3.30
N ALA A 91 -7.89 10.83 3.04
CA ALA A 91 -7.27 10.81 1.72
C ALA A 91 -7.10 9.38 1.20
N LEU A 92 -6.72 8.44 2.08
CA LEU A 92 -6.60 7.03 1.71
C LEU A 92 -7.96 6.41 1.36
N ASN A 93 -8.99 6.72 2.14
CA ASN A 93 -10.34 6.27 1.88
C ASN A 93 -10.91 6.88 0.58
N ASP A 94 -10.63 8.15 0.31
CA ASP A 94 -11.05 8.81 -0.93
C ASP A 94 -10.33 8.21 -2.15
N TYR A 95 -9.05 7.84 -2.01
CA TYR A 95 -8.30 7.09 -3.03
C TYR A 95 -8.92 5.70 -3.26
N ALA A 96 -9.19 4.95 -2.19
CA ALA A 96 -9.78 3.63 -2.29
C ALA A 96 -11.18 3.65 -2.92
N LYS A 97 -11.98 4.69 -2.66
CA LYS A 97 -13.28 4.89 -3.33
C LYS A 97 -13.13 5.15 -4.82
N HIS A 98 -12.11 5.90 -5.22
CA HIS A 98 -11.90 6.24 -6.62
C HIS A 98 -11.42 5.05 -7.44
N TYR A 99 -10.58 4.19 -6.84
CA TYR A 99 -9.93 3.06 -7.50
C TYR A 99 -10.37 1.69 -6.97
N GLU A 100 -11.57 1.59 -6.39
CA GLU A 100 -12.04 0.37 -5.71
C GLU A 100 -11.95 -0.87 -6.63
N VAL A 101 -12.45 -0.75 -7.85
CA VAL A 101 -12.46 -1.83 -8.84
C VAL A 101 -11.04 -2.25 -9.21
N ASP A 102 -10.15 -1.29 -9.46
CA ASP A 102 -8.77 -1.55 -9.88
C ASP A 102 -7.96 -2.21 -8.75
N ILE A 103 -8.14 -1.75 -7.50
CA ILE A 103 -7.51 -2.35 -6.32
C ILE A 103 -7.94 -3.81 -6.16
N LEU A 104 -9.24 -4.09 -6.31
CA LEU A 104 -9.76 -5.46 -6.22
C LEU A 104 -9.28 -6.32 -7.38
N HIS A 105 -9.23 -5.77 -8.59
CA HIS A 105 -8.71 -6.48 -9.76
C HIS A 105 -7.27 -6.92 -9.55
N LEU A 106 -6.40 -6.01 -9.07
CA LEU A 106 -5.00 -6.32 -8.76
C LEU A 106 -4.86 -7.41 -7.69
N GLN A 107 -5.74 -7.43 -6.70
CA GLN A 107 -5.67 -8.42 -5.62
C GLN A 107 -6.17 -9.79 -6.05
N LEU A 108 -7.24 -9.85 -6.84
CA LEU A 108 -7.86 -11.10 -7.26
C LEU A 108 -7.17 -11.75 -8.46
N PHE A 109 -6.70 -10.94 -9.41
CA PHE A 109 -6.14 -11.41 -10.67
C PHE A 109 -4.64 -11.16 -10.80
N GLY A 110 -4.03 -10.42 -9.88
CA GLY A 110 -2.65 -9.98 -9.97
C GLY A 110 -2.49 -8.79 -10.92
N GLU A 111 -1.25 -8.34 -11.11
CA GLU A 111 -0.93 -7.49 -12.25
C GLU A 111 -1.02 -8.35 -13.52
N GLU A 112 -1.69 -7.84 -14.56
CA GLU A 112 -1.63 -8.46 -15.88
C GLU A 112 -0.17 -8.53 -16.27
N THR A 113 0.42 -9.72 -16.10
CA THR A 113 1.77 -9.95 -16.57
C THR A 113 1.64 -9.86 -18.07
N ASP A 114 2.21 -8.82 -18.69
CA ASP A 114 2.35 -8.75 -20.13
C ASP A 114 3.01 -10.06 -20.57
N GLN A 115 2.20 -11.01 -21.06
CA GLN A 115 2.65 -12.31 -21.56
C GLN A 115 3.53 -12.17 -22.82
N ASN A 116 3.87 -10.94 -23.22
CA ASN A 116 4.74 -10.62 -24.34
C ASN A 116 6.24 -10.66 -24.02
N GLN A 117 6.67 -11.11 -22.83
CA GLN A 117 8.10 -11.33 -22.52
C GLN A 117 8.51 -12.80 -22.35
N VAL A 118 7.76 -13.75 -22.93
CA VAL A 118 8.14 -15.19 -22.94
C VAL A 118 8.60 -15.69 -24.32
N GLY A 119 8.71 -14.81 -25.32
CA GLY A 119 9.23 -15.18 -26.65
C GLY A 119 10.52 -14.44 -26.98
N ASP A 120 11.68 -15.02 -26.63
CA ASP A 120 12.95 -14.92 -27.40
C ASP A 120 14.15 -15.43 -26.59
N ALA A 121 14.06 -16.64 -26.02
CA ALA A 121 15.21 -17.28 -25.36
C ALA A 121 15.50 -18.71 -25.87
N TYR A 122 14.99 -19.07 -27.05
CA TYR A 122 15.34 -20.33 -27.70
C TYR A 122 15.38 -20.15 -29.22
N TYR A 123 16.49 -19.62 -29.74
CA TYR A 123 17.12 -20.05 -31.00
C TYR A 123 18.61 -19.68 -30.97
#